data_AF-X1AI92-F1
#
_entry.id   AF-X1AI92-F1
#
_cell.length_a   1.000
_cell.length_b   1.000
_cell.length_c   1.000
_cell.angle_alpha   90.00
_cell.angle_beta   90.00
_cell.angle_gamma   90.00
#
_symmetry.space_group_name_H-M   'P 1'
#
loop_
_entity.id
_entity.type
_entity.pdbx_description
1 polymer ?
#
loop_
_entity_poly.entity_id
_entity_poly.type
_entity_poly.pdbx_seq_one_letter_code
_entity_poly.pdbx_strand_id
1 'polypeptide(L)'
;MLHAHVFNYIIRSAISHGADIKEFKIIQKDKHKLLIRVVASKKLREEYRNYITRQIKNLMGENIKIDFEEVEIIPLEKHGKFRFFVSEIPALRKDEESG
;
A
#
# COMPACT_ATOMS: atom_id res chain seq x y z
N MET A 1 1.29 6.96 12.22
CA MET A 1 1.11 7.90 11.08
C MET A 1 2.35 8.01 10.16
N LEU A 2 3.58 7.78 10.63
CA LEU A 2 4.81 7.86 9.80
C LEU A 2 4.84 6.86 8.61
N HIS A 3 4.27 5.66 8.78
CA HIS A 3 4.31 4.58 7.78
C HIS A 3 3.60 4.90 6.45
N ALA A 4 2.47 5.60 6.47
CA ALA A 4 1.72 5.89 5.24
C ALA A 4 2.53 6.72 4.24
N HIS A 5 3.26 7.74 4.71
CA HIS A 5 4.11 8.55 3.84
C HIS A 5 5.24 7.75 3.20
N VAL A 6 5.81 6.78 3.93
CA VAL A 6 6.88 5.92 3.38
C VAL A 6 6.35 5.07 2.23
N PHE A 7 5.15 4.49 2.34
CA PHE A 7 4.57 3.76 1.22
C PHE A 7 4.32 4.66 0.01
N ASN A 8 3.80 5.87 0.22
CA ASN A 8 3.68 6.84 -0.87
C ASN A 8 5.05 7.13 -1.51
N TYR A 9 6.10 7.34 -0.72
CA TYR A 9 7.46 7.54 -1.24
C TYR A 9 7.93 6.35 -2.10
N ILE A 10 7.73 5.11 -1.64
CA ILE A 10 8.13 3.90 -2.38
C ILE A 10 7.44 3.85 -3.74
N ILE A 11 6.12 4.06 -3.80
CA ILE A 11 5.36 4.04 -5.06
C ILE A 11 5.80 5.20 -5.96
N ARG A 12 5.99 6.41 -5.41
CA ARG A 12 6.47 7.58 -6.16
C ARG A 12 7.88 7.38 -6.70
N SER A 13 8.74 6.68 -5.97
CA SER A 13 10.08 6.31 -6.45
C SER A 13 9.99 5.33 -7.61
N ALA A 14 9.11 4.33 -7.57
CA ALA A 14 8.87 3.44 -8.70
C ALA A 14 8.39 4.22 -9.95
N ILE A 15 7.48 5.18 -9.78
CA ILE A 15 7.02 6.07 -10.85
C ILE A 15 8.19 6.87 -11.44
N SER A 16 9.05 7.43 -10.58
CA SER A 16 10.26 8.17 -11.02
C SER A 16 11.24 7.29 -11.81
N HIS A 17 11.22 5.98 -11.63
CA HIS A 17 12.03 5.01 -12.38
C HIS A 17 11.31 4.46 -13.63
N GLY A 18 10.15 4.99 -14.00
CA GLY A 18 9.42 4.62 -15.22
C GLY A 18 8.26 3.64 -15.03
N ALA A 19 7.80 3.42 -13.81
CA ALA A 19 6.55 2.69 -13.57
C ALA A 19 5.35 3.52 -14.04
N ASP A 20 4.52 2.93 -14.91
CA ASP A 20 3.28 3.55 -15.39
C ASP A 20 2.17 3.36 -14.36
N ILE A 21 2.21 4.14 -13.28
CA ILE A 21 1.18 4.15 -12.24
C ILE A 21 0.55 5.55 -12.23
N LYS A 22 -0.72 5.63 -12.65
CA LYS A 22 -1.52 6.86 -12.64
C LYS A 22 -2.07 7.14 -11.25
N GLU A 23 -2.69 6.11 -10.67
CA GLU A 23 -3.29 6.17 -9.34
C GLU A 23 -2.96 4.90 -8.58
N PHE A 24 -2.95 5.00 -7.25
CA PHE A 24 -2.74 3.85 -6.40
C PHE A 24 -3.50 4.00 -5.08
N LYS A 25 -3.84 2.86 -4.49
CA LYS A 25 -4.41 2.76 -3.16
C LYS A 25 -3.82 1.55 -2.44
N ILE A 26 -3.37 1.77 -1.23
CA ILE A 26 -2.79 0.76 -0.37
C ILE A 26 -3.80 0.48 0.74
N ILE A 27 -4.17 -0.78 0.88
CA ILE A 27 -5.14 -1.25 1.86
C ILE A 27 -4.42 -2.24 2.76
N GLN A 28 -4.26 -1.87 4.02
CA GLN A 28 -3.75 -2.78 5.04
C GLN A 28 -4.91 -3.63 5.56
N LYS A 29 -4.94 -4.90 5.17
CA LYS A 29 -5.98 -5.86 5.56
C LYS A 29 -5.77 -6.36 6.99
N ASP A 30 -4.51 -6.60 7.35
CA ASP A 30 -4.08 -6.96 8.70
C ASP A 30 -2.61 -6.55 8.93
N LYS A 31 -2.02 -6.92 10.07
CA LYS A 31 -0.63 -6.57 10.42
C LYS A 31 0.42 -7.14 9.45
N HIS A 32 0.10 -8.20 8.72
CA HIS A 32 0.97 -8.95 7.82
C HIS A 32 0.45 -8.99 6.37
N LYS A 33 -0.59 -8.22 6.02
CA LYS A 33 -1.16 -8.24 4.67
C LYS A 33 -1.48 -6.84 4.14
N LEU A 34 -0.89 -6.54 2.99
CA LEU A 34 -1.19 -5.35 2.19
C LEU A 34 -1.78 -5.74 0.84
N LEU A 35 -2.78 -4.99 0.42
CA LEU A 35 -3.29 -4.99 -0.95
C LEU A 35 -2.96 -3.64 -1.59
N ILE A 36 -2.21 -3.66 -2.69
CA ILE A 36 -1.84 -2.49 -3.47
C ILE A 36 -2.66 -2.51 -4.75
N ARG A 37 -3.66 -1.63 -4.81
CA ARG A 37 -4.42 -1.34 -6.03
C ARG A 37 -3.69 -0.29 -6.85
N VAL A 38 -3.57 -0.54 -8.15
CA VAL A 38 -2.95 0.39 -9.09
C VAL A 38 -3.83 0.60 -10.31
N VAL A 39 -3.93 1.84 -10.76
CA VAL A 39 -4.43 2.20 -12.08
C VAL A 39 -3.21 2.52 -12.93
N ALA A 40 -3.08 1.82 -14.05
CA ALA A 40 -1.95 1.92 -14.96
C ALA A 40 -2.46 2.03 -16.39
N SER A 41 -1.77 2.79 -17.27
CA SER A 41 -2.16 2.88 -18.68
C SER A 41 -1.79 1.60 -19.43
N LYS A 42 -0.72 0.95 -18.99
CA LYS A 42 -0.19 -0.33 -19.45
C LYS A 42 -0.02 -1.24 -18.24
N LYS A 43 0.03 -2.54 -18.50
CA LYS A 43 0.30 -3.55 -17.45
C LYS A 43 1.53 -3.16 -16.62
N LEU A 44 1.40 -3.18 -15.29
CA LEU A 44 2.51 -2.83 -14.41
C LEU A 44 3.59 -3.91 -14.51
N ARG A 45 4.75 -3.51 -15.02
CA ARG A 45 5.90 -4.41 -15.20
C ARG A 45 6.31 -5.06 -13.89
N GLU A 46 6.67 -6.34 -13.98
CA GLU A 46 7.02 -7.16 -12.82
C GLU A 46 8.23 -6.63 -12.05
N GLU A 47 9.20 -6.02 -12.74
CA GLU A 47 10.36 -5.36 -12.13
C GLU A 47 9.96 -4.30 -11.09
N TYR A 48 8.90 -3.52 -11.35
CA TYR A 48 8.42 -2.51 -10.42
C TYR A 48 7.59 -3.11 -9.29
N ARG A 49 6.81 -4.16 -9.57
CA ARG A 49 6.13 -4.94 -8.52
C ARG A 49 7.15 -5.50 -7.52
N ASN A 50 8.24 -6.08 -8.05
CA ASN A 50 9.34 -6.64 -7.26
C ASN A 50 10.09 -5.55 -6.48
N TYR A 51 10.35 -4.41 -7.12
CA TYR A 51 10.96 -3.26 -6.45
C TYR A 51 10.11 -2.77 -5.27
N ILE A 52 8.82 -2.48 -5.50
CA ILE A 52 7.88 -2.01 -4.47
C ILE A 52 7.80 -3.03 -3.33
N THR A 53 7.63 -4.31 -3.66
CA THR A 53 7.56 -5.42 -2.71
C THR A 53 8.80 -5.46 -1.82
N ARG A 54 10.00 -5.40 -2.42
CA ARG A 54 11.27 -5.42 -1.68
C ARG A 54 11.39 -4.22 -0.75
N GLN A 55 11.07 -3.02 -1.20
CA GLN A 55 11.16 -1.82 -0.36
C GLN A 55 10.19 -1.87 0.83
N ILE A 56 8.97 -2.39 0.63
CA ILE A 56 8.00 -2.55 1.71
C ILE A 56 8.45 -3.63 2.70
N LYS A 57 8.95 -4.76 2.21
CA LYS A 57 9.50 -5.83 3.06
C LYS A 57 10.70 -5.38 3.88
N ASN A 58 11.60 -4.58 3.31
CA ASN A 58 12.72 -3.98 4.03
C ASN A 58 12.26 -3.09 5.20
N LEU A 59 11.07 -2.48 5.09
CA LEU A 59 10.51 -1.61 6.13
C LEU A 59 9.70 -2.38 7.18
N MET A 60 8.90 -3.36 6.75
CA MET A 60 7.91 -4.05 7.60
C MET A 60 8.33 -5.46 8.04
N GLY A 61 9.44 -5.97 7.51
CA GLY A 61 9.90 -7.34 7.69
C GLY A 61 9.41 -8.28 6.58
N GLU A 62 10.09 -9.42 6.45
CA GLU A 62 9.86 -10.39 5.37
C GLU A 62 8.52 -11.13 5.43
N ASN A 63 7.90 -11.18 6.61
CA ASN A 63 6.66 -11.92 6.83
C ASN A 63 5.40 -11.21 6.29
N ILE A 64 5.55 -10.03 5.67
CA ILE A 64 4.42 -9.33 5.07
C ILE A 64 4.07 -9.90 3.69
N LYS A 65 2.80 -10.24 3.51
CA LYS A 65 2.21 -10.58 2.21
C LYS A 65 1.73 -9.31 1.51
N ILE A 66 2.13 -9.14 0.25
CA ILE A 66 1.79 -7.98 -0.57
C ILE A 66 1.13 -8.48 -1.85
N ASP A 67 -0.16 -8.20 -1.99
CA ASP A 67 -0.94 -8.53 -3.18
C ASP A 67 -1.08 -7.27 -4.06
N PHE A 68 -0.98 -7.44 -5.38
CA PHE A 68 -1.14 -6.35 -6.35
C PHE A 68 -2.38 -6.58 -7.22
N GLU A 69 -3.25 -5.60 -7.29
CA GLU A 69 -4.47 -5.63 -8.08
C GLU A 69 -4.45 -4.46 -9.07
N GLU A 70 -4.42 -4.76 -10.37
CA GLU A 70 -4.62 -3.74 -11.41
C GLU A 70 -6.11 -3.50 -11.57
N VAL A 71 -6.56 -2.26 -11.40
CA VAL A 71 -7.97 -1.86 -11.49
C VAL A 71 -8.13 -0.74 -12.50
N GLU A 72 -9.30 -0.64 -13.11
CA GLU A 72 -9.59 0.43 -14.08
C GLU A 72 -9.74 1.80 -13.40
N ILE A 73 -10.38 1.82 -12.22
CA ILE A 73 -10.70 3.03 -11.46
C ILE A 73 -10.53 2.76 -9.97
N ILE A 74 -9.97 3.73 -9.24
CA ILE A 74 -10.01 3.79 -7.78
C ILE A 74 -11.03 4.86 -7.36
N PRO A 75 -12.10 4.49 -6.64
CA PRO A 75 -13.11 5.47 -6.23
C PRO A 75 -12.50 6.58 -5.36
N LEU A 76 -12.85 7.83 -5.68
CA LEU A 76 -12.48 8.99 -4.88
C LEU A 76 -13.23 8.96 -3.55
N GLU A 77 -12.52 8.79 -2.45
CA GLU A 77 -13.11 8.91 -1.11
C GLU A 77 -13.23 10.38 -0.70
N LYS A 78 -14.36 10.71 -0.07
CA LYS A 78 -14.77 12.11 0.15
C LYS A 78 -13.92 12.86 1.19
N HIS A 79 -13.24 12.21 2.14
CA HIS A 79 -12.47 12.93 3.17
C HIS A 79 -11.26 12.12 3.70
N GLY A 80 -10.09 12.79 3.87
CA GLY A 80 -8.92 12.24 4.58
C GLY A 80 -7.56 12.71 4.03
N LYS A 81 -6.59 13.02 4.91
CA LYS A 81 -5.23 13.47 4.56
C LYS A 81 -4.41 12.40 3.81
N PHE A 82 -4.80 11.13 3.93
CA PHE A 82 -4.09 9.97 3.36
C PHE A 82 -5.01 9.14 2.47
N ARG A 83 -5.65 9.74 1.44
CA ARG A 83 -6.58 9.05 0.52
C ARG A 83 -6.00 7.80 -0.17
N PHE A 84 -4.67 7.71 -0.25
CA PHE A 84 -3.96 6.59 -0.85
C PHE A 84 -3.73 5.41 0.11
N PHE A 85 -3.98 5.54 1.42
CA PHE A 85 -3.75 4.49 2.40
C PHE A 85 -4.97 4.28 3.30
N VAL A 86 -5.47 3.06 3.37
CA VAL A 86 -6.57 2.65 4.25
C VAL A 86 -6.08 1.52 5.15
N SER A 87 -6.36 1.62 6.45
CA SER A 87 -6.16 0.51 7.39
C SER A 87 -7.52 -0.08 7.74
N GLU A 88 -7.71 -1.36 7.43
CA GLU A 88 -8.88 -2.15 7.85
C GLU A 88 -8.60 -2.94 9.13
N ILE A 89 -7.44 -2.72 9.77
CA ILE A 89 -7.13 -3.34 11.05
C ILE A 89 -8.10 -2.78 12.10
N PRO A 90 -8.87 -3.64 12.80
CA PRO A 90 -9.67 -3.20 13.93
C PRO A 90 -8.77 -2.49 14.92
N ALA A 91 -9.11 -1.26 15.31
CA ALA A 91 -8.47 -0.62 16.45
C ALA A 91 -8.69 -1.54 17.65
N LEU A 92 -7.65 -2.25 18.09
CA LEU A 92 -7.70 -3.09 19.28
C LEU A 92 -8.27 -2.22 20.42
N ARG A 93 -9.44 -2.61 20.93
CA ARG A 93 -9.95 -2.09 22.21
C ARG A 93 -8.89 -2.38 23.26
N LYS A 94 -8.48 -1.34 23.99
CA LYS A 94 -7.59 -1.46 25.14
C LYS A 94 -8.39 -2.04 26.32
N ASP A 95 -8.71 -3.33 26.30
CA ASP A 95 -9.39 -3.96 27.43
C ASP A 95 -8.91 -5.41 27.56
N GLU A 96 -7.59 -5.66 27.70
CA GLU A 96 -7.10 -7.00 28.06
C GLU A 96 -5.66 -7.00 28.59
N GLU A 97 -5.31 -6.11 29.54
CA GLU A 97 -4.15 -6.31 30.46
C GLU A 97 -4.40 -5.67 31.84
N SER A 98 -5.55 -5.98 32.44
CA SER A 98 -5.72 -5.97 33.91
C SER A 98 -6.54 -7.19 34.29
N GLY A 99 -5.84 -8.29 34.49
CA GLY A 99 -6.32 -9.55 35.04
C GLY A 99 -5.16 -10.23 35.73
#